data_AF-A0A1B6MFG2-F1
#
_entry.id   AF-A0A1B6MFG2-F1
#
_cell.length_a   1.000
_cell.length_b   1.000
_cell.length_c   1.000
_cell.angle_alpha   90.00
_cell.angle_beta   90.00
_cell.angle_gamma   90.00
#
_symmetry.space_group_name_H-M   'P 1'
#
loop_
_entity.id
_entity.type
_entity.pdbx_description
1 polymer ?
#
loop_
_entity_poly.entity_id
_entity_poly.type
_entity_poly.pdbx_seq_one_letter_code
_entity_poly.pdbx_strand_id
1 'polypeptide(L)'
;MKKEAEANAPIHLKKVQERVVQATGVSESTLRRILKEEKTCSQSGTYLSTPNKIRHQKKLKSDLDDFYLGMVTRSVNDFHRQHEEGPTLKSLLHVLREKIDFNGSKWTLSKILRKLGFRWKKAKNNRKILTECF
;
A
#
# COMPACT_ATOMS: atom_id res chain seq x y z
N MET A 1 -43.03 -2.25 3.31
CA MET A 1 -42.88 -3.73 3.34
C MET A 1 -43.82 -4.42 4.34
N LYS A 2 -43.76 -4.17 5.66
CA LYS A 2 -44.72 -4.79 6.63
C LYS A 2 -46.19 -4.50 6.30
N LYS A 3 -46.51 -3.23 6.00
CA LYS A 3 -47.85 -2.77 5.61
C LYS A 3 -48.43 -3.39 4.33
N GLU A 4 -47.58 -3.81 3.39
CA GLU A 4 -48.03 -4.41 2.12
C GLU A 4 -48.25 -5.93 2.25
N ALA A 5 -47.43 -6.58 3.09
CA ALA A 5 -47.59 -8.00 3.42
C ALA A 5 -48.88 -8.25 4.24
N GLU A 6 -49.20 -7.32 5.14
CA GLU A 6 -50.46 -7.34 5.90
C GLU A 6 -51.70 -7.10 5.02
N ALA A 7 -51.55 -6.47 3.86
CA ALA A 7 -52.64 -6.10 2.96
C ALA A 7 -52.93 -7.12 1.84
N ASN A 8 -52.16 -8.21 1.71
CA ASN A 8 -52.29 -9.22 0.64
C ASN A 8 -52.43 -8.62 -0.78
N ALA A 9 -51.78 -7.47 -1.03
CA ALA A 9 -51.88 -6.77 -2.31
C ALA A 9 -50.98 -7.41 -3.39
N PRO A 10 -51.44 -7.50 -4.65
CA PRO A 10 -50.63 -8.02 -5.75
C PRO A 10 -49.38 -7.15 -5.99
N ILE A 11 -48.25 -7.80 -6.25
CA ILE A 11 -46.96 -7.12 -6.42
C ILE A 11 -46.97 -6.29 -7.71
N HIS A 12 -47.01 -4.97 -7.57
CA HIS A 12 -46.93 -4.04 -8.70
C HIS A 12 -45.48 -3.94 -9.22
N LEU A 13 -45.18 -4.62 -10.33
CA LEU A 13 -43.85 -4.63 -10.97
C LEU A 13 -43.34 -3.25 -11.41
N LYS A 14 -44.25 -2.28 -11.61
CA LYS A 14 -43.88 -0.90 -11.96
C LYS A 14 -43.31 -0.09 -10.79
N LYS A 15 -43.57 -0.50 -9.54
CA LYS A 15 -43.22 0.25 -8.32
C LYS A 15 -42.04 -0.33 -7.55
N VAL A 16 -41.22 -1.15 -8.19
CA VAL A 16 -40.09 -1.85 -7.53
C VAL A 16 -39.11 -0.85 -6.89
N GLN A 17 -38.80 0.26 -7.56
CA GLN A 17 -37.87 1.26 -7.03
C GLN A 17 -38.37 1.92 -5.75
N GLU A 18 -39.66 2.29 -5.69
CA GLU A 18 -40.29 2.87 -4.49
C GLU A 18 -40.21 1.91 -3.29
N ARG A 19 -40.38 0.61 -3.53
CA ARG A 19 -40.26 -0.42 -2.49
C ARG A 19 -38.83 -0.55 -1.98
N VAL A 20 -37.84 -0.50 -2.87
CA VAL A 20 -36.42 -0.55 -2.50
C VAL A 20 -36.05 0.70 -1.68
N VAL A 21 -36.53 1.89 -2.06
CA VAL A 21 -36.36 3.13 -1.27
C VAL A 21 -36.91 2.93 0.13
N GLN A 22 -38.15 2.46 0.26
CA GLN A 22 -38.80 2.24 1.56
C GLN A 22 -38.11 1.16 2.41
N ALA A 23 -37.55 0.13 1.78
CA ALA A 23 -36.90 -0.97 2.48
C ALA A 23 -35.48 -0.62 2.94
N THR A 24 -34.73 0.12 2.11
CA THR A 24 -33.31 0.45 2.37
C THR A 24 -33.13 1.79 3.08
N GLY A 25 -34.16 2.65 3.09
CA GLY A 25 -34.09 4.01 3.63
C GLY A 25 -33.25 4.97 2.79
N VAL A 26 -32.83 4.55 1.60
CA VAL A 26 -31.99 5.32 0.67
C VAL A 26 -32.88 6.14 -0.26
N SER A 27 -32.46 7.36 -0.60
CA SER A 27 -33.22 8.21 -1.53
C SER A 27 -33.33 7.61 -2.93
N GLU A 28 -34.45 7.89 -3.61
CA GLU A 28 -34.70 7.41 -4.97
C GLU A 28 -33.59 7.84 -5.95
N SER A 29 -33.09 9.07 -5.80
CA SER A 29 -31.99 9.60 -6.59
C SER A 29 -30.71 8.76 -6.46
N THR A 30 -30.40 8.27 -5.26
CA THR A 30 -29.23 7.43 -5.01
C THR A 30 -29.39 6.05 -5.60
N LEU A 31 -30.56 5.43 -5.48
CA LEU A 31 -30.85 4.14 -6.14
C LEU A 31 -30.74 4.26 -7.66
N ARG A 32 -31.30 5.32 -8.25
CA ARG A 32 -31.19 5.58 -9.69
C ARG A 32 -29.72 5.76 -10.11
N ARG A 33 -28.91 6.43 -9.30
CA ARG A 33 -27.46 6.59 -9.56
C ARG A 33 -26.74 5.25 -9.54
N ILE A 34 -26.99 4.40 -8.55
CA ILE A 34 -26.40 3.06 -8.44
C ILE A 34 -26.78 2.19 -9.64
N LEU A 35 -28.06 2.17 -10.02
CA LEU A 35 -28.52 1.42 -11.20
C LEU A 35 -27.90 1.92 -12.51
N LYS A 36 -27.64 3.23 -12.62
CA LYS A 36 -26.95 3.79 -13.78
C LYS A 36 -25.48 3.37 -13.81
N GLU A 37 -24.78 3.44 -12.68
CA GLU A 37 -23.39 3.00 -12.54
C GLU A 37 -23.26 1.49 -12.82
N GLU A 38 -24.19 0.68 -12.32
CA GLU A 38 -24.21 -0.78 -12.52
C GLU A 38 -24.35 -1.13 -13.99
N LYS A 39 -25.26 -0.47 -14.73
CA LYS A 39 -25.38 -0.65 -16.19
C LYS A 39 -24.08 -0.34 -16.93
N THR A 40 -23.42 0.77 -16.59
CA THR A 40 -22.14 1.14 -17.21
C THR A 40 -21.02 0.16 -16.87
N CYS A 41 -21.00 -0.36 -15.64
CA CYS A 41 -20.06 -1.38 -15.19
C CYS A 41 -20.28 -2.71 -15.90
N SER A 42 -21.53 -3.16 -16.01
CA SER A 42 -21.90 -4.40 -16.72
C SER A 42 -21.53 -4.35 -18.20
N GLN A 43 -21.68 -3.20 -18.87
CA GLN A 43 -21.26 -3.03 -20.27
C GLN A 43 -19.74 -3.03 -20.45
N SER A 44 -18.99 -2.51 -19.48
CA SER A 44 -17.54 -2.42 -19.52
C SER A 44 -16.82 -3.62 -18.90
N GLY A 45 -17.55 -4.58 -18.32
CA GLY A 45 -16.99 -5.71 -17.58
C GLY A 45 -16.29 -5.31 -16.26
N THR A 46 -16.58 -4.12 -15.73
CA THR A 46 -15.97 -3.59 -14.50
C THR A 46 -16.91 -3.71 -13.30
N TYR A 47 -16.39 -3.52 -12.08
CA TYR A 47 -17.19 -3.59 -10.84
C TYR A 47 -17.47 -2.19 -10.27
N LEU A 48 -18.57 -2.07 -9.52
CA LEU A 48 -18.93 -0.85 -8.76
C LEU A 48 -17.87 -0.53 -7.70
N SER A 49 -17.00 0.44 -7.98
CA SER A 49 -15.95 0.83 -7.03
C SER A 49 -16.46 1.76 -5.95
N THR A 50 -16.17 1.46 -4.68
CA THR A 50 -16.46 2.35 -3.56
C THR A 50 -15.62 3.62 -3.63
N PRO A 51 -16.23 4.82 -3.48
CA PRO A 51 -15.47 6.07 -3.40
C PRO A 51 -14.49 5.99 -2.21
N ASN A 52 -13.23 6.33 -2.45
CA ASN A 52 -12.06 6.23 -1.54
C ASN A 52 -11.29 4.89 -1.48
N LYS A 53 -11.58 3.88 -2.31
CA LYS A 53 -10.74 2.66 -2.34
C LYS A 53 -9.31 2.93 -2.85
N ILE A 54 -9.15 3.87 -3.78
CA ILE A 54 -7.84 4.27 -4.30
C ILE A 54 -7.38 5.50 -3.52
N ARG A 55 -6.58 5.27 -2.47
CA ARG A 55 -5.88 6.35 -1.77
C ARG A 55 -4.51 6.53 -2.39
N HIS A 56 -4.24 7.70 -2.96
CA HIS A 56 -2.89 8.06 -3.38
C HIS A 56 -1.99 8.17 -2.14
N GLN A 57 -1.22 7.12 -1.86
CA GLN A 57 -0.21 7.19 -0.80
C GLN A 57 0.89 8.16 -1.24
N LYS A 58 1.30 9.06 -0.33
CA LYS A 58 2.50 9.88 -0.55
C LYS A 58 3.67 8.92 -0.80
N LYS A 59 4.36 9.08 -1.93
CA LYS A 59 5.57 8.31 -2.23
C LYS A 59 6.52 8.44 -1.04
N LEU A 60 7.10 7.33 -0.62
CA LEU A 60 8.12 7.36 0.42
C LEU A 60 9.26 8.27 -0.04
N LYS A 61 9.90 9.02 0.87
CA LYS A 61 11.11 9.83 0.62
C LYS A 61 12.35 8.98 0.24
N SER A 62 12.14 7.88 -0.47
CA SER A 62 13.13 6.86 -0.84
C SER A 62 13.43 6.86 -2.34
N ASP A 63 12.89 7.80 -3.11
CA ASP A 63 13.49 8.15 -4.41
C ASP A 63 14.78 8.90 -4.10
N LEU A 64 15.79 8.12 -3.70
CA LEU A 64 17.17 8.54 -3.74
C LEU A 64 17.65 8.35 -5.17
N ASP A 65 18.37 9.35 -5.66
CA ASP A 65 19.07 9.31 -6.94
C ASP A 65 20.06 8.12 -6.97
N ASP A 66 20.34 7.59 -8.17
CA ASP A 66 21.20 6.42 -8.36
C ASP A 66 22.62 6.66 -7.80
N PHE A 67 23.05 7.92 -7.76
CA PHE A 67 24.28 8.34 -7.09
C PHE A 67 24.28 7.99 -5.59
N TYR A 68 23.22 8.36 -4.87
CA TYR A 68 23.09 8.09 -3.44
C TYR A 68 22.98 6.59 -3.17
N LEU A 69 22.32 5.84 -4.06
CA LEU A 69 22.26 4.38 -4.01
C LEU A 69 23.67 3.76 -4.07
N GLY A 70 24.50 4.23 -5.01
CA GLY A 70 25.90 3.80 -5.13
C GLY A 70 26.73 4.11 -3.88
N MET A 71 26.53 5.26 -3.25
CA MET A 71 27.21 5.61 -2.00
C MET A 71 26.81 4.69 -0.84
N VAL A 72 25.52 4.33 -0.72
CA VAL A 72 25.04 3.38 0.30
C VAL A 72 25.71 2.02 0.11
N THR A 73 25.72 1.48 -1.12
CA THR A 73 26.37 0.20 -1.43
C THR A 73 27.86 0.21 -1.08
N ARG A 74 28.58 1.28 -1.46
CA ARG A 74 30.01 1.43 -1.11
C ARG A 74 30.20 1.48 0.39
N SER A 75 29.40 2.26 1.11
CA SER A 75 29.51 2.36 2.57
C SER A 75 29.32 1.01 3.26
N VAL A 76 28.36 0.19 2.81
CA VAL A 76 28.14 -1.15 3.36
C VAL A 76 29.35 -2.05 3.12
N ASN A 77 29.90 -2.02 1.90
CA ASN A 77 31.08 -2.81 1.55
C ASN A 77 32.33 -2.37 2.33
N ASP A 78 32.51 -1.06 2.54
CA ASP A 78 33.59 -0.51 3.36
C ASP A 78 33.44 -0.96 4.81
N PHE A 79 32.22 -0.97 5.36
CA PHE A 79 31.95 -1.49 6.71
C PHE A 79 32.37 -2.96 6.84
N HIS A 80 32.08 -3.79 5.83
CA HIS A 80 32.52 -5.18 5.82
C HIS A 80 34.04 -5.36 5.71
N ARG A 81 34.77 -4.37 5.16
CA ARG A 81 36.24 -4.40 5.05
C ARG A 81 36.94 -3.88 6.29
N GLN A 82 36.39 -2.82 6.90
CA GLN A 82 37.02 -2.10 8.01
C GLN A 82 36.71 -2.72 9.37
N HIS A 83 35.53 -3.32 9.52
CA HIS A 83 35.09 -3.90 10.78
C HIS A 83 34.86 -5.40 10.62
N GLU A 84 35.48 -6.20 11.50
CA GLU A 84 35.14 -7.62 11.65
C GLU A 84 33.72 -7.82 12.20
N GLU A 85 33.15 -6.77 12.81
CA GLU A 85 31.77 -6.72 13.25
C GLU A 85 30.83 -6.38 12.09
N GLY A 86 29.80 -7.20 11.89
CA GLY A 86 28.81 -7.00 10.85
C GLY A 86 28.08 -5.65 11.01
N PRO A 87 27.81 -4.91 9.92
CA PRO A 87 27.18 -3.61 9.99
C PRO A 87 25.84 -3.74 10.70
N THR A 88 25.51 -2.80 11.61
CA THR A 88 24.14 -2.65 12.11
C THR A 88 23.47 -1.48 11.41
N LEU A 89 22.14 -1.52 11.30
CA LEU A 89 21.38 -0.41 10.70
C LEU A 89 21.63 0.94 11.40
N LYS A 90 21.96 0.94 12.70
CA LYS A 90 22.25 2.16 13.46
C LYS A 90 23.65 2.72 13.12
N SER A 91 24.67 1.87 13.11
CA SER A 91 26.03 2.29 12.76
C SER A 91 26.11 2.78 11.32
N LEU A 92 25.45 2.07 10.40
CA LEU A 92 25.37 2.47 9.00
C LEU A 92 24.66 3.82 8.83
N LEU A 93 23.58 4.05 9.58
CA LEU A 93 22.86 5.34 9.53
C LEU A 93 23.71 6.50 10.05
N HIS A 94 24.54 6.27 11.08
CA HIS A 94 25.44 7.30 11.60
C HIS A 94 26.49 7.70 10.56
N VAL A 95 27.17 6.72 9.96
CA VAL A 95 28.18 6.99 8.91
C VAL A 95 27.56 7.61 7.66
N LEU A 96 26.35 7.20 7.27
CA LEU A 96 25.65 7.81 6.14
C LEU A 96 25.21 9.25 6.42
N ARG A 97 24.93 9.60 7.69
CA ARG A 97 24.66 10.99 8.09
C ARG A 97 25.91 11.84 8.01
N GLU A 98 27.05 11.33 8.47
CA GLU A 98 28.32 12.08 8.43
C GLU A 98 28.86 12.27 7.01
N LYS A 99 28.75 11.24 6.16
CA LYS A 99 29.31 11.29 4.80
C LYS A 99 28.43 12.02 3.78
N ILE A 100 27.11 12.01 3.97
CA ILE A 100 26.14 12.35 2.91
C ILE A 100 24.94 13.15 3.44
N ASP A 101 24.98 13.64 4.68
CA ASP A 101 23.88 14.36 5.33
C ASP A 101 22.52 13.64 5.18
N PHE A 102 22.55 12.30 5.32
CA PHE A 102 21.38 11.47 5.08
C PHE A 102 20.23 11.80 6.06
N ASN A 103 19.22 12.51 5.56
CA ASN A 103 18.04 12.92 6.34
C ASN A 103 16.98 11.81 6.51
N GLY A 104 17.27 10.57 6.09
CA GLY A 104 16.35 9.46 6.24
C GLY A 104 16.31 8.88 7.65
N SER A 105 15.25 8.13 7.92
CA SER A 105 15.11 7.30 9.11
C SER A 105 15.75 5.92 8.94
N LYS A 106 15.88 5.17 10.03
CA LYS A 106 16.30 3.76 10.00
C LYS A 106 15.42 2.91 9.07
N TRP A 107 14.11 3.20 9.03
CA TRP A 107 13.17 2.42 8.22
C TRP A 107 13.32 2.70 6.72
N THR A 108 13.56 3.96 6.35
CA THR A 108 13.86 4.32 4.97
C THR A 108 15.17 3.66 4.51
N LEU A 109 16.21 3.67 5.34
CA LEU A 109 17.46 2.96 5.05
C LEU A 109 17.23 1.45 4.86
N SER A 110 16.44 0.81 5.72
CA SER A 110 16.11 -0.62 5.56
C SER A 110 15.36 -0.91 4.26
N LYS A 111 14.47 -0.01 3.81
CA LYS A 111 13.78 -0.15 2.52
C LYS A 111 14.72 0.03 1.33
N ILE A 112 15.61 1.01 1.39
CA ILE A 112 16.62 1.26 0.37
C ILE A 112 17.53 0.03 0.22
N LEU A 113 18.03 -0.51 1.33
CA LEU A 113 18.84 -1.73 1.32
C LEU A 113 18.10 -2.91 0.68
N ARG A 114 16.80 -3.09 0.96
CA ARG A 114 15.99 -4.14 0.31
C ARG A 114 15.80 -3.89 -1.19
N LYS A 115 15.63 -2.64 -1.61
CA LYS A 115 15.53 -2.25 -3.03
C LYS A 115 16.83 -2.55 -3.78
N LEU A 116 17.97 -2.38 -3.10
CA LEU A 116 19.31 -2.71 -3.60
C LEU A 116 19.66 -4.21 -3.54
N GLY A 117 18.76 -5.07 -3.07
CA GLY A 117 19.01 -6.52 -2.97
C GLY A 117 19.73 -6.97 -1.71
N PHE A 118 20.08 -6.06 -0.78
CA PHE A 118 20.68 -6.46 0.50
C PHE A 118 19.65 -7.15 1.41
N ARG A 119 20.03 -8.32 1.93
CA ARG A 119 19.23 -9.09 2.90
C ARG A 119 20.10 -9.53 4.07
N TRP A 120 19.47 -9.60 5.25
CA TRP A 120 20.10 -10.18 6.44
C TRP A 120 20.04 -11.70 6.36
N LYS A 121 21.20 -12.35 6.23
CA LYS A 121 21.32 -13.81 6.26
C LYS A 121 22.00 -14.25 7.55
N LYS A 122 21.63 -15.43 8.05
CA LYS A 122 22.33 -16.05 9.18
C LYS A 122 23.67 -16.60 8.68
N ALA A 123 24.74 -16.25 9.37
CA ALA A 123 26.07 -16.80 9.15
C ALA A 123 26.29 -18.06 9.99
N LYS A 124 27.41 -18.76 9.72
CA LYS A 124 27.83 -19.96 10.47
C LYS A 124 27.95 -19.71 11.99
N ASN A 125 28.30 -18.48 12.38
CA ASN A 125 28.46 -18.09 13.79
C ASN A 125 27.14 -17.62 14.45
N ASN A 126 25.96 -18.02 13.95
CA ASN A 126 24.62 -17.60 14.39
C ASN A 126 24.31 -16.08 14.32
N ARG A 127 25.29 -15.24 13.97
CA ARG A 127 25.12 -13.81 13.74
C ARG A 127 24.44 -13.55 12.39
N LYS A 128 23.66 -12.46 12.28
CA LYS A 128 23.08 -12.03 11.01
C LYS A 128 24.05 -11.10 10.31
N ILE A 129 24.42 -11.43 9.07
CA ILE A 129 25.27 -10.61 8.21
C ILE A 129 24.39 -10.01 7.12
N LEU A 130 24.62 -8.73 6.81
CA LEU A 130 24.02 -8.08 5.67
C LEU A 130 24.77 -8.54 4.41
N THR A 131 24.06 -9.17 3.47
CA THR A 131 24.66 -9.68 2.24
C THR A 131 23.83 -9.25 1.05
N GLU A 132 24.49 -8.88 -0.05
CA GLU A 132 23.85 -8.62 -1.33
C GLU A 132 23.27 -9.93 -1.87
N CYS A 133 22.00 -9.91 -2.27
CA CYS A 133 21.29 -11.03 -2.89
C CYS A 133 20.81 -10.56 -4.26
N PHE A 134 21.62 -10.84 -5.27
CA PHE A 134 21.20 -10.80 -6.67
C PHE A 134 20.25 -11.95 -6.99
#